data_AF-A0A8J9TG70-F1
#
_entry.id   AF-A0A8J9TG70-F1
#
_cell.length_a   1.000
_cell.length_b   1.000
_cell.length_c   1.000
_cell.angle_alpha   90.00
_cell.angle_beta   90.00
_cell.angle_gamma   90.00
#
_symmetry.space_group_name_H-M   'P 1'
#
loop_
_entity.id
_entity.type
_entity.pdbx_description
1 polymer ?
#
loop_
_entity_poly.entity_id
_entity_poly.type
_entity_poly.pdbx_seq_one_letter_code
_entity_poly.pdbx_strand_id
1 'polypeptide(L)'
;EALAALQAHDNKRMSQLQVMIEDRRRQLMDHKNGRRHLNVDEHATVADQADVYTRKLAQMRSETALDKEEKLREMIDSFKHMNRMDYIDFGKSGLDG
;
A
#
# COMPACT_ATOMS: atom_id res chain seq x y z
N GLU A 1 17.52 17.61 2.90
CA GLU A 1 17.82 16.27 3.46
C GLU A 1 16.59 15.37 3.52
N ALA A 2 15.46 15.80 4.12
CA ALA A 2 14.24 14.96 4.24
C ALA A 2 13.64 14.46 2.91
N LEU A 3 13.56 15.31 1.87
CA LEU A 3 13.06 14.93 0.54
C LEU A 3 13.92 13.86 -0.14
N ALA A 4 15.25 13.94 -0.01
CA ALA A 4 16.16 12.96 -0.57
C ALA A 4 16.04 11.60 0.14
N ALA A 5 15.85 11.60 1.46
CA ALA A 5 15.58 10.39 2.23
C ALA A 5 14.25 9.73 1.84
N LEU A 6 13.20 10.54 1.60
CA LEU A 6 11.90 10.06 1.13
C LEU A 6 12.01 9.43 -0.27
N GLN A 7 12.70 10.09 -1.20
CA GLN A 7 12.94 9.56 -2.54
C GLN A 7 13.75 8.26 -2.52
N ALA A 8 14.80 8.18 -1.69
CA ALA A 8 15.59 6.97 -1.53
C ALA A 8 14.76 5.80 -0.97
N HIS A 9 13.89 6.08 0.01
CA HIS A 9 12.96 5.11 0.57
C HIS A 9 11.96 4.60 -0.48
N ASP A 10 11.38 5.51 -1.27
CA ASP A 10 10.44 5.14 -2.33
C ASP A 10 11.10 4.32 -3.43
N ASN A 11 12.31 4.69 -3.86
CA ASN A 11 13.09 3.92 -4.82
C ASN A 11 13.39 2.51 -4.30
N LYS A 12 13.74 2.38 -3.02
CA LYS A 12 13.95 1.07 -2.39
C LYS A 12 12.67 0.23 -2.39
N ARG A 13 11.53 0.81 -2.01
CA ARG A 13 10.23 0.12 -2.05
C ARG A 13 9.82 -0.29 -3.46
N MET A 14 10.02 0.58 -4.45
CA MET A 14 9.71 0.26 -5.86
C MET A 14 10.58 -0.88 -6.37
N SER A 15 11.88 -0.88 -6.05
CA SER A 15 12.78 -1.98 -6.39
C SER A 15 12.35 -3.30 -5.75
N GLN A 16 11.97 -3.28 -4.48
CA GLN A 16 11.43 -4.48 -3.80
C GLN A 16 10.15 -4.99 -4.46
N LEU A 17 9.21 -4.10 -4.81
CA LEU A 17 7.99 -4.48 -5.53
C LEU A 17 8.29 -5.11 -6.89
N GLN A 18 9.27 -4.58 -7.64
CA GLN A 18 9.70 -5.18 -8.92
C GLN A 18 10.19 -6.62 -8.73
N VAL A 19 11.06 -6.86 -7.74
CA VAL A 19 11.56 -8.21 -7.43
C VAL A 19 10.41 -9.14 -7.06
N MET A 20 9.46 -8.68 -6.24
CA MET A 20 8.28 -9.49 -5.87
C MET A 20 7.39 -9.82 -7.07
N ILE A 21 7.17 -8.87 -7.99
CA ILE A 21 6.41 -9.10 -9.22
C ILE A 21 7.10 -10.15 -10.09
N GLU A 22 8.40 -10.01 -10.30
CA GLU A 22 9.19 -10.95 -11.11
C GLU A 22 9.18 -12.35 -10.51
N ASP A 23 9.31 -12.46 -9.18
CA ASP A 23 9.22 -13.73 -8.48
C ASP A 23 7.85 -14.39 -8.70
N ARG A 24 6.73 -13.67 -8.46
CA ARG A 24 5.39 -14.23 -8.68
C ARG A 24 5.14 -14.63 -10.14
N ARG A 25 5.58 -13.81 -11.10
CA ARG A 25 5.51 -14.16 -12.53
C ARG A 25 6.32 -15.41 -12.86
N ARG A 26 7.51 -15.56 -12.26
CA ARG A 26 8.33 -16.77 -12.42
C ARG A 26 7.61 -17.99 -11.87
N GLN A 27 6.98 -17.90 -10.69
CA GLN A 27 6.22 -19.00 -10.12
C GLN A 27 5.05 -19.44 -11.02
N LEU A 28 4.31 -18.49 -11.62
CA LEU A 28 3.25 -18.79 -12.58
C LEU A 28 3.79 -19.44 -13.86
N MET A 29 4.94 -18.97 -14.35
CA MET A 29 5.59 -19.54 -15.53
C MET A 29 6.13 -20.95 -15.25
N ASP A 30 6.75 -21.17 -14.09
CA ASP A 30 7.21 -22.49 -13.68
C ASP A 30 6.04 -23.45 -13.49
N HIS A 31 4.90 -22.94 -13.00
CA HIS A 31 3.67 -23.71 -12.97
C HIS A 31 3.19 -24.12 -14.36
N LYS A 32 3.08 -23.14 -15.27
CA LYS A 32 2.65 -23.36 -16.66
C LYS A 32 3.56 -24.34 -17.41
N ASN A 33 4.85 -24.32 -17.12
CA ASN A 33 5.85 -25.18 -17.76
C ASN A 33 6.02 -26.54 -17.06
N GLY A 34 5.25 -26.83 -16.01
CA GLY A 34 5.34 -28.08 -15.24
C GLY A 34 6.61 -28.22 -14.39
N ARG A 35 7.41 -27.15 -14.23
CA ARG A 35 8.57 -27.13 -13.34
C ARG A 35 8.17 -26.97 -11.87
N ARG A 36 6.96 -26.46 -11.62
CA ARG A 36 6.33 -26.36 -10.31
C ARG A 36 4.88 -26.77 -10.43
N HIS A 37 4.30 -27.35 -9.39
CA HIS A 37 2.85 -27.53 -9.31
C HIS A 37 2.31 -26.63 -8.20
N LEU A 38 1.49 -25.68 -8.61
CA LEU A 38 0.65 -24.89 -7.72
C LEU A 38 -0.74 -25.54 -7.74
N ASN A 39 -1.38 -25.63 -6.59
CA ASN A 39 -2.80 -25.96 -6.55
C ASN A 39 -3.65 -24.75 -7.00
N VAL A 40 -4.97 -24.92 -7.09
CA VAL A 40 -5.88 -23.88 -7.58
C VAL A 40 -5.82 -22.62 -6.73
N ASP A 41 -5.82 -22.75 -5.41
CA ASP A 41 -5.82 -21.62 -4.47
C ASP A 41 -4.46 -20.89 -4.48
N GLU A 42 -3.37 -21.64 -4.55
CA GLU A 42 -2.01 -21.09 -4.68
C GLU A 42 -1.84 -20.34 -6.00
N HIS A 43 -2.33 -20.90 -7.10
CA HIS A 43 -2.27 -20.26 -8.41
C HIS A 43 -3.05 -18.94 -8.40
N ALA A 44 -4.29 -18.96 -7.88
CA ALA A 44 -5.11 -17.75 -7.75
C ALA A 44 -4.41 -16.71 -6.86
N THR A 45 -3.88 -17.12 -5.72
CA THR A 45 -3.17 -16.23 -4.78
C THR A 45 -1.93 -15.60 -5.41
N VAL A 46 -1.12 -16.38 -6.12
CA VAL A 46 0.11 -15.89 -6.77
C VAL A 46 -0.22 -14.93 -7.92
N ALA A 47 -1.28 -15.21 -8.70
CA ALA A 47 -1.76 -14.33 -9.76
C ALA A 47 -2.27 -13.00 -9.19
N ASP A 48 -3.14 -13.05 -8.17
CA ASP A 48 -3.66 -11.85 -7.51
C ASP A 48 -2.55 -11.01 -6.90
N GLN A 49 -1.56 -11.64 -6.26
CA GLN A 49 -0.40 -10.93 -5.71
C GLN A 49 0.41 -10.23 -6.80
N ALA A 50 0.64 -10.87 -7.95
CA ALA A 50 1.36 -10.24 -9.07
C ALA A 50 0.63 -8.98 -9.57
N ASP A 51 -0.70 -9.04 -9.65
CA ASP A 51 -1.54 -7.92 -10.06
C ASP A 51 -1.57 -6.80 -9.03
N VAL A 52 -1.74 -7.13 -7.75
CA VAL A 52 -1.73 -6.16 -6.64
C VAL A 52 -0.39 -5.42 -6.59
N TYR A 53 0.73 -6.13 -6.66
CA TYR A 53 2.05 -5.51 -6.66
C TYR A 53 2.28 -4.65 -7.90
N THR A 54 1.81 -5.10 -9.08
CA THR A 54 1.90 -4.32 -10.32
C THR A 54 1.11 -3.02 -10.23
N ARG A 55 -0.13 -3.06 -9.73
CA ARG A 55 -0.94 -1.86 -9.49
C ARG A 55 -0.29 -0.93 -8.48
N LYS A 56 0.26 -1.47 -7.39
CA LYS A 56 0.94 -0.67 -6.37
C LYS A 56 2.19 0.02 -6.92
N LEU A 57 2.99 -0.69 -7.72
CA LEU A 57 4.16 -0.12 -8.37
C LEU A 57 3.77 0.98 -9.38
N ALA A 58 2.70 0.78 -10.15
CA ALA A 58 2.18 1.79 -11.06
C ALA A 58 1.73 3.04 -10.31
N GLN A 59 0.99 2.88 -9.21
CA GLN A 59 0.57 3.98 -8.33
C GLN A 59 1.77 4.76 -7.79
N MET A 60 2.80 4.08 -7.29
CA MET A 60 4.01 4.74 -6.76
C MET A 60 4.79 5.51 -7.83
N ARG A 61 4.74 5.05 -9.09
CA ARG A 61 5.37 5.74 -10.23
C ARG A 61 4.58 6.95 -10.70
N SER A 62 3.26 6.92 -10.58
CA SER A 62 2.38 8.03 -10.99
C SER A 62 2.26 9.12 -9.94
N GLU A 63 2.51 8.81 -8.66
CA GLU A 63 2.42 9.79 -7.57
C GLU A 63 3.58 10.79 -7.62
N THR A 64 3.25 12.05 -7.88
CA THR A 64 4.17 13.18 -7.76
C THR A 64 4.45 13.51 -6.29
N ALA A 65 5.49 14.30 -6.02
CA ALA A 65 5.76 14.78 -4.67
C ALA A 65 4.61 15.63 -4.11
N LEU A 66 3.88 16.35 -4.97
CA LEU A 66 2.72 17.15 -4.61
C LEU A 66 1.53 16.27 -4.20
N ASP A 67 1.24 15.20 -4.95
CA ASP A 67 0.15 14.25 -4.61
C ASP A 67 0.39 13.58 -3.26
N LYS A 68 1.66 13.34 -2.92
CA LYS A 68 2.05 12.75 -1.63
C LYS A 68 1.88 13.75 -0.49
N GLU A 69 2.20 15.02 -0.71
CA GLU A 69 2.00 16.08 0.28
C GLU A 69 0.51 16.32 0.53
N GLU A 70 -0.32 16.34 -0.51
CA GLU A 70 -1.77 16.49 -0.41
C GLU A 70 -2.40 15.34 0.39
N LYS A 71 -2.08 14.08 0.06
CA LYS A 71 -2.54 12.93 0.86
C LYS A 71 -2.10 13.00 2.32
N LEU A 72 -0.88 13.45 2.59
CA LEU A 72 -0.38 13.64 3.96
C LEU A 72 -1.20 14.70 4.71
N ARG A 73 -1.53 15.82 4.05
CA ARG A 73 -2.39 16.86 4.63
C ARG A 73 -3.80 16.33 4.90
N GLU A 74 -4.42 15.64 3.93
CA GLU A 74 -5.73 15.01 4.10
C GLU A 74 -5.76 14.02 5.26
N MET A 75 -4.70 13.21 5.40
CA MET A 75 -4.59 12.22 6.47
C MET A 75 -4.42 12.89 7.85
N ILE A 76 -3.60 13.95 7.94
CA ILE A 76 -3.44 14.76 9.16
C ILE A 76 -4.77 15.43 9.53
N ASP A 77 -5.48 16.01 8.56
CA ASP A 77 -6.73 16.70 8.81
C ASP A 77 -7.86 15.73 9.19
N SER A 78 -7.88 14.53 8.60
CA SER A 78 -8.77 13.44 9.01
C SER A 78 -8.48 13.00 10.45
N PHE A 79 -7.21 12.84 10.82
CA PHE A 79 -6.83 12.48 12.19
C PHE A 79 -7.19 13.57 13.21
N LYS A 80 -7.02 14.85 12.86
CA LYS A 80 -7.48 15.98 13.68
C LYS A 80 -9.00 16.00 13.83
N HIS A 81 -9.75 15.68 12.79
CA HIS A 81 -11.21 15.61 12.85
C HIS A 81 -11.72 14.42 13.66
N MET A 82 -11.07 13.25 13.59
CA MET A 82 -11.41 12.11 14.44
C MET A 82 -11.15 12.41 15.93
N ASN A 83 -9.99 12.95 16.28
CA ASN A 83 -9.70 13.36 17.66
C ASN A 83 -10.65 14.44 18.18
N ARG A 84 -11.20 15.28 17.30
CA ARG A 84 -12.20 16.30 17.67
C ARG A 84 -13.58 15.70 17.90
N MET A 85 -13.96 14.65 17.16
CA MET A 85 -15.24 13.97 17.34
C MET A 85 -15.25 13.11 18.62
N ASP A 86 -14.15 12.44 18.94
CA ASP A 86 -14.03 11.65 20.19
C ASP A 86 -14.09 12.55 21.45
N TYR A 87 -13.67 13.81 21.36
CA TYR A 87 -13.77 14.78 22.45
C TYR A 87 -15.18 15.38 22.64
N ILE A 88 -15.98 15.44 21.57
CA ILE A 88 -17.31 16.05 21.62
C ILE A 88 -18.33 15.06 22.19
N ASP A 89 -18.15 13.75 21.99
CA ASP A 89 -19.11 12.73 22.47
C ASP A 89 -18.90 12.34 23.94
N PHE A 90 -17.69 12.48 24.49
CA PHE A 90 -17.44 12.25 25.93
C PHE A 90 -17.79 13.45 26.83
N GLY A 91 -18.00 14.64 26.26
CA GLY A 91 -18.21 15.88 27.01
C GLY A 91 -19.67 16.27 27.29
N LYS A 92 -20.66 15.52 26.76
CA LYS A 92 -22.08 15.90 26.84
C LYS A 92 -23.05 14.84 27.35
N SER A 93 -22.60 13.67 27.80
CA SER A 93 -23.51 12.60 28.27
C SER A 93 -23.28 12.16 29.72
N GLY A 94 -22.72 12.99 30.60
CA GLY A 94 -22.29 12.51 31.93
C GLY A 94 -22.57 13.36 33.16
N LEU A 95 -23.22 14.52 33.07
CA LEU A 95 -23.58 15.32 34.25
C LEU A 95 -24.88 16.09 33.96
N ASP A 96 -26.02 15.43 34.14
CA ASP A 96 -27.29 16.04 34.55
C ASP A 96 -28.31 14.91 34.79
N GLY A 97 -28.71 14.71 36.05
CA GLY A 97 -29.84 13.84 36.44
C GLY A 97 -29.52 12.81 37.52
#